data_AF-A0A1V1UH97-F1
#
_entry.id   AF-A0A1V1UH97-F1
#
_cell.length_a   1.000
_cell.length_b   1.000
_cell.length_c   1.000
_cell.angle_alpha   90.00
_cell.angle_beta   90.00
_cell.angle_gamma   90.00
#
_symmetry.space_group_name_H-M   'P 1'
#
loop_
_entity.id
_entity.type
_entity.pdbx_description
1 polymer ?
#
loop_
_entity_poly.entity_id
_entity_poly.type
_entity_poly.pdbx_seq_one_letter_code
_entity_poly.pdbx_strand_id
1 'polypeptide(L)'
;MAGQGTIKGPQRLAIAWLTRFPPRLRQEGRRLGLLILGHFTIFLLALGHDEIVAECVENGMIAAGRAETVELGIGLGLFLCWSVLTVAMVRMIDRARADARH
;
A
#
# COMPACT_ATOMS: atom_id res chain seq x y z
N MET A 1 -32.68 -37.29 -14.09
CA MET A 1 -31.83 -36.51 -15.01
C MET A 1 -31.83 -35.07 -14.54
N ALA A 2 -30.77 -34.65 -13.86
CA ALA A 2 -30.61 -33.28 -13.36
C ALA A 2 -29.31 -32.73 -13.95
N GLY A 3 -29.43 -31.62 -14.66
CA GLY A 3 -28.31 -30.89 -15.23
C GLY A 3 -27.45 -30.28 -14.13
N GLN A 4 -26.14 -30.29 -14.36
CA GLN A 4 -25.23 -29.40 -13.66
C GLN A 4 -24.11 -29.03 -14.63
N GLY A 5 -24.40 -28.05 -15.49
CA GLY A 5 -23.33 -27.20 -15.99
C GLY A 5 -22.77 -26.42 -14.81
N THR A 6 -21.45 -26.25 -14.75
CA THR A 6 -20.81 -24.96 -14.45
C THR A 6 -19.28 -25.11 -14.32
N ILE A 7 -18.58 -24.55 -15.32
CA ILE A 7 -17.35 -23.75 -15.23
C ILE A 7 -16.16 -24.39 -14.49
N LYS A 8 -15.36 -25.18 -15.23
CA LYS A 8 -13.97 -25.53 -14.87
C LYS A 8 -13.07 -24.32 -15.17
N GLY A 9 -12.93 -23.41 -14.22
CA GLY A 9 -12.08 -22.21 -14.36
C GLY A 9 -10.77 -22.27 -13.56
N PRO A 10 -9.73 -21.51 -13.97
CA PRO A 10 -8.39 -21.43 -13.35
C PRO A 10 -8.37 -20.90 -11.91
N GLN A 11 -9.51 -20.42 -11.40
CA GLN A 11 -9.66 -19.87 -10.04
C GLN A 11 -9.42 -20.90 -8.93
N ARG A 12 -9.73 -22.20 -9.16
CA ARG A 12 -9.46 -23.25 -8.17
C ARG A 12 -7.96 -23.52 -7.96
N LEU A 13 -7.15 -23.33 -9.00
CA LEU A 13 -5.68 -23.49 -8.89
C LEU A 13 -5.07 -22.33 -8.08
N ALA A 14 -5.54 -21.10 -8.30
CA ALA A 14 -5.10 -19.94 -7.52
C ALA A 14 -5.45 -20.09 -6.02
N ILE A 15 -6.67 -20.56 -5.72
CA ILE A 15 -7.10 -20.80 -4.32
C ILE A 15 -6.28 -21.93 -3.69
N ALA A 16 -6.03 -23.03 -4.40
CA ALA A 16 -5.22 -24.14 -3.89
C ALA A 16 -3.75 -23.75 -3.64
N TRP A 17 -3.20 -22.85 -4.46
CA TRP A 17 -1.86 -22.29 -4.26
C TRP A 17 -1.80 -21.36 -3.04
N LEU A 18 -2.83 -20.51 -2.86
CA LEU A 18 -2.97 -19.62 -1.71
C LEU A 18 -3.11 -20.37 -0.37
N THR A 19 -3.68 -21.58 -0.38
CA THR A 19 -3.85 -22.41 0.82
C THR A 19 -2.64 -23.29 1.15
N ARG A 20 -1.62 -23.36 0.28
CA ARG A 20 -0.44 -24.22 0.46
C ARG A 20 0.58 -23.65 1.46
N PHE A 21 0.47 -22.37 1.80
CA PHE A 21 1.39 -21.72 2.71
C PHE A 21 0.95 -21.85 4.17
N PRO A 22 1.90 -22.11 5.11
CA PRO A 22 1.63 -22.08 6.54
C PRO A 22 0.89 -20.79 6.94
N PRO A 23 -0.01 -20.82 7.93
CA PRO A 23 -0.77 -19.64 8.35
C PRO A 23 0.11 -18.44 8.72
N ARG A 24 1.33 -18.68 9.22
CA ARG A 24 2.34 -17.64 9.50
C ARG A 24 2.82 -16.93 8.22
N LEU A 25 3.17 -17.68 7.16
CA LEU A 25 3.57 -17.12 5.86
C LEU A 25 2.44 -16.32 5.19
N ARG A 26 1.17 -16.75 5.34
CA ARG A 26 0.03 -15.96 4.84
C ARG A 26 -0.14 -14.64 5.58
N GLN A 27 0.09 -14.63 6.90
CA GLN A 27 0.01 -13.41 7.70
C GLN A 27 1.14 -12.42 7.37
N GLU A 28 2.36 -12.92 7.19
CA GLU A 28 3.52 -12.12 6.76
C GLU A 28 3.36 -11.60 5.33
N GLY A 29 2.93 -12.45 4.40
CA GLY A 29 2.64 -12.04 3.02
C GLY A 29 1.56 -10.97 2.93
N ARG A 30 0.50 -11.08 3.73
CA ARG A 30 -0.53 -10.03 3.85
C ARG A 30 0.06 -8.73 4.39
N ARG A 31 0.91 -8.81 5.42
CA ARG A 31 1.55 -7.62 6.00
C ARG A 31 2.48 -6.94 4.99
N LEU A 32 3.29 -7.69 4.25
CA LEU A 32 4.12 -7.17 3.18
C LEU A 32 3.27 -6.52 2.08
N GLY A 33 2.21 -7.20 1.64
CA GLY A 33 1.28 -6.65 0.65
C GLY A 33 0.67 -5.33 1.08
N LEU A 34 0.26 -5.20 2.34
CA LEU A 34 -0.25 -3.94 2.89
C LEU A 34 0.82 -2.85 2.96
N LEU A 35 2.06 -3.17 3.30
CA LEU A 35 3.17 -2.21 3.30
C LEU A 35 3.48 -1.71 1.89
N ILE A 36 3.48 -2.60 0.90
CA ILE A 36 3.67 -2.25 -0.52
C ILE A 36 2.52 -1.39 -1.02
N LEU A 37 1.28 -1.80 -0.74
CA LEU A 37 0.09 -1.03 -1.10
C LEU A 37 0.15 0.38 -0.49
N GLY A 38 0.52 0.47 0.79
CA GLY A 38 0.72 1.75 1.47
C GLY A 38 1.76 2.64 0.79
N HIS A 39 2.90 2.08 0.34
CA HIS A 39 3.88 2.86 -0.44
C HIS A 39 3.28 3.37 -1.74
N PHE A 40 2.62 2.51 -2.53
CA PHE A 40 1.99 2.94 -3.77
C PHE A 40 0.95 4.04 -3.54
N THR A 41 0.13 3.93 -2.49
CA THR A 41 -0.82 4.98 -2.14
C THR A 41 -0.13 6.30 -1.82
N ILE A 42 0.92 6.29 -0.99
CA ILE A 42 1.68 7.52 -0.67
C ILE A 42 2.37 8.07 -1.92
N PHE A 43 2.91 7.22 -2.78
CA PHE A 43 3.53 7.63 -4.05
C PHE A 43 2.54 8.40 -4.92
N LEU A 44 1.35 7.84 -5.12
CA LEU A 44 0.32 8.47 -5.94
C LEU A 44 -0.15 9.79 -5.34
N LEU A 45 -0.31 9.86 -4.01
CA LEU A 45 -0.61 11.11 -3.34
C LEU A 45 0.51 12.13 -3.53
N ALA A 46 1.78 11.73 -3.42
CA ALA A 46 2.91 12.62 -3.61
C ALA A 46 3.00 13.16 -5.03
N LEU A 47 2.57 12.37 -6.04
CA LEU A 47 2.54 12.84 -7.44
C LEU A 47 1.49 13.92 -7.72
N GLY A 48 0.40 13.99 -6.95
CA GLY A 48 -0.72 14.90 -7.22
C GLY A 48 -1.09 15.81 -6.05
N HIS A 49 -0.26 15.91 -5.02
CA HIS A 49 -0.58 16.71 -3.85
C HIS A 49 -0.64 18.21 -4.14
N ASP A 50 0.13 18.68 -5.13
CA ASP A 50 0.09 20.04 -5.67
C ASP A 50 -1.27 20.35 -6.31
N GLU A 51 -1.78 19.45 -7.14
CA GLU A 51 -3.11 19.56 -7.77
C GLU A 51 -4.23 19.55 -6.71
N ILE A 52 -4.11 18.72 -5.67
CA ILE A 52 -5.04 18.71 -4.53
C ILE A 52 -5.04 20.07 -3.82
N VAL A 53 -3.87 20.67 -3.59
CA VAL A 53 -3.76 21.99 -2.95
C VAL A 53 -4.34 23.08 -3.84
N ALA A 54 -4.08 23.03 -5.15
CA ALA A 54 -4.65 23.98 -6.11
C ALA A 54 -6.18 23.94 -6.11
N GLU A 55 -6.77 22.75 -6.19
CA GLU A 55 -8.23 22.54 -6.12
C GLU A 55 -8.81 23.05 -4.79
N CYS A 56 -8.10 22.86 -3.66
CA CYS A 56 -8.52 23.41 -2.37
C CYS A 56 -8.45 24.95 -2.31
N VAL A 57 -7.53 25.58 -3.02
CA VAL A 57 -7.46 27.04 -3.13
C VAL A 57 -8.61 27.57 -3.99
N GLU A 58 -8.88 26.93 -5.13
CA GLU A 58 -9.97 27.29 -6.03
C GLU A 58 -11.35 27.19 -5.36
N ASN A 59 -11.55 26.14 -4.55
CA ASN A 59 -12.76 25.96 -3.76
C ASN A 59 -12.84 26.87 -2.51
N GLY A 60 -11.85 27.74 -2.28
CA GLY A 60 -11.82 28.66 -1.14
C GLY A 60 -11.58 27.98 0.21
N MET A 61 -11.16 26.71 0.23
CA MET A 61 -10.81 25.98 1.46
C MET A 61 -9.44 26.43 2.00
N ILE A 62 -8.53 26.85 1.13
CA ILE A 62 -7.21 27.36 1.47
C ILE A 62 -7.04 28.77 0.91
N ALA A 63 -6.55 29.70 1.73
CA ALA A 63 -6.18 31.02 1.24
C ALA A 63 -4.95 30.92 0.32
N ALA A 64 -5.00 31.55 -0.86
CA ALA A 64 -3.93 31.50 -1.86
C ALA A 64 -2.53 31.83 -1.28
N GLY A 65 -2.44 32.83 -0.40
CA GLY A 65 -1.17 33.20 0.26
C GLY A 65 -0.60 32.17 1.24
N ARG A 66 -1.34 31.10 1.55
CA ARG A 66 -0.89 29.97 2.39
C ARG A 66 -0.70 28.68 1.60
N ALA A 67 -1.00 28.67 0.30
CA ALA A 67 -0.98 27.46 -0.53
C ALA A 67 0.38 26.77 -0.49
N GLU A 68 1.46 27.52 -0.74
CA GLU A 68 2.84 27.00 -0.71
C GLU A 68 3.19 26.35 0.63
N THR A 69 2.83 26.98 1.76
CA THR A 69 3.11 26.41 3.09
C THR A 69 2.33 25.12 3.33
N VAL A 70 1.09 25.06 2.84
CA VAL A 70 0.27 23.84 2.96
C VAL A 70 0.83 22.73 2.07
N GLU A 71 1.21 23.04 0.85
CA GLU A 71 1.85 22.11 -0.07
C GLU A 71 3.12 21.50 0.54
N LEU A 72 4.02 22.33 1.06
CA LEU A 72 5.22 21.88 1.78
C LEU A 72 4.88 21.02 3.00
N GLY A 73 3.85 21.39 3.76
CA GLY A 73 3.38 20.62 4.91
C GLY A 73 2.86 19.24 4.52
N ILE A 74 2.08 19.15 3.44
CA ILE A 74 1.57 17.90 2.89
C ILE A 74 2.73 17.04 2.36
N GLY A 75 3.61 17.63 1.56
CA GLY A 75 4.80 16.95 1.03
C GLY A 75 5.69 16.37 2.14
N LEU A 76 5.94 17.14 3.21
CA LEU A 76 6.67 16.67 4.38
C LEU A 76 5.94 15.52 5.09
N GLY A 77 4.62 15.64 5.28
CA GLY A 77 3.81 14.58 5.89
C GLY A 77 3.87 13.28 5.08
N LEU A 78 3.72 13.37 3.76
CA LEU A 78 3.83 12.23 2.84
C LEU A 78 5.23 11.60 2.88
N PHE A 79 6.28 12.42 2.90
CA PHE A 79 7.66 11.96 3.02
C PHE A 79 7.93 11.21 4.34
N LEU A 80 7.40 11.70 5.46
CA LEU A 80 7.54 11.03 6.76
C LEU A 80 6.79 9.69 6.76
N CYS A 81 5.57 9.65 6.24
CA CYS A 81 4.79 8.42 6.12
C CYS A 81 5.49 7.40 5.21
N TRP A 82 6.04 7.84 4.06
CA TRP A 82 6.87 7.02 3.18
C TRP A 82 8.04 6.41 3.93
N SER A 83 8.79 7.25 4.65
CA SER A 83 9.97 6.84 5.42
C SER A 83 9.64 5.79 6.47
N VAL A 84 8.54 5.97 7.22
CA VAL A 84 8.07 5.01 8.22
C VAL A 84 7.74 3.66 7.59
N LEU A 85 7.02 3.66 6.46
CA LEU A 85 6.71 2.41 5.76
C LEU A 85 7.97 1.73 5.24
N THR A 86 8.92 2.49 4.69
CA THR A 86 10.19 1.96 4.19
C THR A 86 10.96 1.27 5.31
N VAL A 87 11.10 1.93 6.46
CA VAL A 87 11.74 1.34 7.65
C VAL A 87 11.01 0.09 8.12
N ALA A 88 9.67 0.08 8.09
CA ALA A 88 8.88 -1.09 8.46
C ALA A 88 9.13 -2.29 7.52
N MET A 89 9.25 -2.04 6.21
CA MET A 89 9.59 -3.09 5.23
C MET A 89 11.00 -3.64 5.45
N VAL A 90 11.99 -2.76 5.60
CA VAL A 90 13.39 -3.16 5.84
C VAL A 90 13.49 -4.01 7.11
N ARG A 91 12.89 -3.57 8.22
CA ARG A 91 12.86 -4.34 9.48
C ARG A 91 12.21 -5.72 9.32
N MET A 92 11.21 -5.84 8.46
CA MET A 92 10.56 -7.12 8.21
C MET A 92 11.44 -8.05 7.36
N ILE A 93 12.12 -7.52 6.35
CA ILE A 93 13.10 -8.25 5.54
C ILE A 93 14.27 -8.72 6.41
N ASP A 94 14.80 -7.85 7.26
CA ASP A 94 15.91 -8.19 8.17
C ASP A 94 15.54 -9.34 9.12
N ARG A 95 14.32 -9.31 9.68
CA ARG A 95 13.81 -10.42 10.51
C ARG A 95 13.71 -11.73 9.72
N ALA A 96 13.13 -11.70 8.52
CA ALA A 96 13.03 -12.89 7.68
C ALA A 96 14.42 -13.46 7.30
N ARG A 97 15.41 -12.58 7.08
CA ARG A 97 16.80 -13.00 6.83
C ARG A 97 17.48 -13.58 8.06
N ALA A 98 17.18 -13.08 9.26
CA ALA A 98 17.71 -13.61 10.50
C ALA A 98 17.16 -15.01 10.78
N ASP A 99 15.84 -15.19 10.63
CA ASP A 99 15.18 -16.50 10.82
C ASP A 99 15.69 -17.55 9.84
N ALA A 100 16.04 -17.18 8.60
CA ALA A 100 16.58 -18.11 7.62
C ALA A 100 18.02 -18.59 7.88
N ARG A 101 18.76 -17.94 8.79
CA ARG A 101 20.14 -18.32 9.17
C ARG A 101 20.19 -19.23 10.40
N HIS A 102 19.08 -19.41 11.10
CA HIS A 102 18.94 -20.27 12.28
C HIS A 102 18.19 -21.56 11.92
#